data_AF-A0A1G3HDD4-F1
#
_entry.id   AF-A0A1G3HDD4-F1
#
_cell.length_a   1.000
_cell.length_b   1.000
_cell.length_c   1.000
_cell.angle_alpha   90.00
_cell.angle_beta   90.00
_cell.angle_gamma   90.00
#
_symmetry.space_group_name_H-M   'P 1'
#
loop_
_entity.id
_entity.type
_entity.pdbx_description
1 polymer ?
#
loop_
_entity_poly.entity_id
_entity_poly.type
_entity_poly.pdbx_seq_one_letter_code
_entity_poly.pdbx_strand_id
1 'polypeptide(L)'
;MNGYLSLGRPPRIEPPYPGWPSEQIATVEEAIAEAMRRVRAEKSSRDIFAAQENELTNWLHRMLWRLLVEQTVPGFTCDVFSPPQRGAKTTSHDGSRVSLEPDLSFFRCGIAMADNPDDGWFCECKILDDGSSHGVPNYIKDGLMRFVIGDYAWAMPSAQMIGYVRHAAGKGCVPAKRLHEQFAKLEPKSGKSYAVLTGLLAEKAREPHTDGVLQVHATTHARGFPLRDECAPGPITLRHLWFQLG
;
A
#
# COMPACT_ATOMS: atom_id res chain seq x y z
N MET A 1 -18.48 6.56 -49.03
CA MET A 1 -18.01 5.79 -47.87
C MET A 1 -16.57 6.14 -47.61
N ASN A 2 -16.17 6.09 -46.33
CA ASN A 2 -14.83 6.21 -45.76
C ASN A 2 -14.37 7.61 -45.32
N GLY A 3 -14.32 7.76 -44.00
CA GLY A 3 -13.69 8.86 -43.29
C GLY A 3 -13.80 8.68 -41.78
N TYR A 4 -13.60 7.47 -41.25
CA TYR A 4 -13.37 7.34 -39.81
C TYR A 4 -11.97 7.87 -39.52
N LEU A 5 -11.91 9.13 -39.09
CA LEU A 5 -10.75 9.71 -38.43
C LEU A 5 -10.47 8.84 -37.19
N SER A 6 -9.40 8.06 -37.24
CA SER A 6 -8.80 7.49 -36.04
C SER A 6 -8.34 8.68 -35.20
N LEU A 7 -9.14 9.03 -34.18
CA LEU A 7 -8.68 9.91 -33.11
C LEU A 7 -7.44 9.21 -32.54
N GLY A 8 -6.25 9.76 -32.81
CA GLY A 8 -4.97 9.16 -32.44
C GLY A 8 -4.97 8.71 -30.98
N ARG A 9 -4.13 7.71 -30.66
CA ARG A 9 -4.00 7.26 -29.26
C ARG A 9 -3.76 8.47 -28.36
N PRO A 10 -4.47 8.60 -27.23
CA PRO A 10 -4.20 9.67 -26.29
C PRO A 10 -2.71 9.65 -25.90
N PRO A 11 -2.10 10.82 -25.69
CA PRO A 11 -0.69 10.90 -25.32
C PRO A 11 -0.44 10.08 -24.06
N ARG A 12 0.60 9.24 -24.09
CA ARG A 12 1.05 8.52 -22.89
C ARG A 12 1.62 9.54 -21.91
N ILE A 13 1.15 9.49 -20.67
CA ILE A 13 1.76 10.23 -19.57
C ILE A 13 3.03 9.47 -19.21
N GLU A 14 4.17 10.14 -19.17
CA GLU A 14 5.42 9.52 -18.71
C GLU A 14 5.55 9.65 -17.19
N PRO A 15 6.19 8.69 -16.51
CA PRO A 15 6.53 8.79 -15.09
C PRO A 15 7.38 10.04 -14.77
N PRO A 16 7.25 10.63 -13.56
CA PRO A 16 6.39 10.20 -12.48
C PRO A 16 4.91 10.57 -12.73
N TYR A 17 4.00 9.64 -12.45
CA TYR A 17 2.57 9.85 -12.61
C TYR A 17 2.02 10.79 -11.54
N PRO A 18 0.91 11.51 -11.82
CA PRO A 18 0.22 12.27 -10.78
C PRO A 18 -0.26 11.33 -9.67
N GLY A 19 -0.19 11.83 -8.43
CA GLY A 19 -0.73 11.12 -7.27
C GLY A 19 -2.24 10.87 -7.40
N TRP A 20 -2.72 9.81 -6.77
CA TRP A 20 -4.15 9.55 -6.70
C TRP A 20 -4.86 10.64 -5.88
N PRO A 21 -6.10 11.03 -6.24
CA PRO A 21 -6.91 11.91 -5.42
C PRO A 21 -7.09 11.34 -4.00
N SER A 22 -7.02 12.20 -2.97
CA SER A 22 -7.15 11.77 -1.56
C SER A 22 -8.42 10.96 -1.31
N GLU A 23 -9.54 11.33 -1.94
CA GLU A 23 -10.82 10.60 -1.84
C GLU A 23 -10.72 9.14 -2.31
N GLN A 24 -9.95 8.89 -3.38
CA GLN A 24 -9.75 7.53 -3.90
C GLN A 24 -8.83 6.72 -2.98
N ILE A 25 -7.80 7.37 -2.43
CA ILE A 25 -6.91 6.75 -1.43
C ILE A 25 -7.73 6.36 -0.20
N ALA A 26 -8.53 7.28 0.34
CA ALA A 26 -9.40 7.03 1.49
C ALA A 26 -10.40 5.89 1.20
N THR A 27 -11.01 5.88 0.00
CA THR A 27 -11.92 4.80 -0.42
C THR A 27 -11.23 3.42 -0.40
N VAL A 28 -9.99 3.33 -0.90
CA VAL A 28 -9.21 2.08 -0.87
C VAL A 28 -8.88 1.68 0.58
N GLU A 29 -8.46 2.63 1.42
CA GLU A 29 -8.16 2.37 2.83
C GLU A 29 -9.40 1.90 3.61
N GLU A 30 -10.56 2.52 3.38
CA GLU A 30 -11.85 2.11 3.94
C GLU A 30 -12.22 0.69 3.48
N ALA A 31 -12.00 0.37 2.20
CA ALA A 31 -12.23 -0.97 1.67
C ALA A 31 -11.32 -2.02 2.30
N ILE A 32 -10.02 -1.71 2.49
CA ILE A 32 -9.07 -2.60 3.18
C ILE A 32 -9.49 -2.79 4.64
N ALA A 33 -9.90 -1.71 5.31
CA ALA A 33 -10.35 -1.76 6.70
C ALA A 33 -11.62 -2.61 6.88
N GLU A 34 -12.65 -2.38 6.06
CA GLU A 34 -13.89 -3.16 6.07
C GLU A 34 -13.63 -4.63 5.70
N ALA A 35 -12.74 -4.89 4.74
CA ALA A 35 -12.38 -6.25 4.35
C ALA A 35 -11.73 -7.00 5.53
N MET A 36 -10.78 -6.37 6.23
CA MET A 36 -10.19 -6.97 7.42
C MET A 36 -11.21 -7.18 8.54
N ARG A 37 -12.15 -6.25 8.73
CA ARG A 37 -13.24 -6.42 9.71
C ARG A 37 -14.06 -7.68 9.41
N ARG A 38 -14.42 -7.91 8.14
CA ARG A 38 -15.15 -9.13 7.73
C ARG A 38 -14.31 -10.39 7.85
N VAL A 39 -13.02 -10.34 7.52
CA VAL A 39 -12.11 -11.47 7.76
C VAL A 39 -12.10 -11.82 9.25
N ARG A 40 -12.04 -10.83 10.15
CA ARG A 40 -12.12 -11.05 11.60
C ARG A 40 -13.45 -11.62 12.06
N ALA A 41 -14.55 -11.26 11.41
CA ALA A 41 -15.87 -11.81 11.71
C ALA A 41 -16.05 -13.26 11.20
N GLU A 42 -15.43 -13.63 10.07
CA GLU A 42 -15.55 -14.97 9.47
C GLU A 42 -14.56 -16.00 10.04
N LYS A 43 -13.42 -15.55 10.58
CA LYS A 43 -12.33 -16.43 11.05
C LYS A 43 -12.30 -16.48 12.57
N SER A 44 -11.95 -17.64 13.12
CA SER A 44 -11.72 -17.72 14.57
C SER A 44 -10.48 -16.93 14.95
N SER A 45 -10.45 -16.37 16.17
CA SER A 45 -9.26 -15.65 16.67
C SER A 45 -8.00 -16.51 16.64
N ARG A 46 -8.15 -17.83 16.86
CA ARG A 46 -7.05 -18.80 16.77
C ARG A 46 -6.48 -18.88 15.35
N ASP A 47 -7.35 -18.94 14.34
CA ASP A 47 -6.92 -19.04 12.94
C ASP A 47 -6.21 -17.77 12.50
N ILE A 48 -6.77 -16.59 12.83
CA ILE A 48 -6.18 -15.29 12.52
C ILE A 48 -4.80 -15.16 13.16
N PHE A 49 -4.69 -15.58 14.42
CA PHE A 49 -3.45 -15.48 15.17
C PHE A 49 -2.35 -16.39 14.60
N ALA A 50 -2.70 -17.61 14.15
CA ALA A 50 -1.75 -18.57 13.57
C ALA A 50 -1.42 -18.31 12.09
N ALA A 51 -2.30 -17.62 11.36
CA ALA A 51 -2.23 -17.43 9.91
C ALA A 51 -0.99 -16.65 9.46
N GLN A 52 -0.21 -17.22 8.56
CA GLN A 52 0.98 -16.58 8.01
C GLN A 52 0.61 -15.39 7.10
N GLU A 53 1.61 -14.56 6.77
CA GLU A 53 1.44 -13.33 5.99
C GLU A 53 0.67 -13.59 4.68
N ASN A 54 1.07 -14.64 3.96
CA ASN A 54 0.42 -15.05 2.71
C ASN A 54 -1.06 -15.42 2.90
N GLU A 55 -1.41 -16.07 4.01
CA GLU A 55 -2.79 -16.47 4.31
C GLU A 55 -3.66 -15.27 4.65
N LEU A 56 -3.16 -14.36 5.50
CA LEU A 56 -3.83 -13.11 5.87
C LEU A 56 -4.08 -12.25 4.63
N THR A 57 -3.05 -12.04 3.79
CA THR A 57 -3.16 -11.29 2.54
C THR A 57 -4.13 -11.93 1.56
N ASN A 58 -4.16 -13.26 1.47
CA ASN A 58 -5.14 -13.96 0.63
C ASN A 58 -6.58 -13.80 1.14
N TRP A 59 -6.82 -13.85 2.45
CA TRP A 59 -8.16 -13.60 3.00
C TRP A 59 -8.60 -12.16 2.76
N LEU A 60 -7.70 -11.20 2.99
CA LEU A 60 -7.93 -9.79 2.68
C LEU A 60 -8.28 -9.59 1.20
N HIS A 61 -7.49 -10.14 0.28
CA HIS A 61 -7.72 -10.06 -1.16
C HIS A 61 -9.11 -10.59 -1.57
N ARG A 62 -9.46 -11.79 -1.11
CA ARG A 62 -10.76 -12.41 -1.40
C ARG A 62 -11.91 -11.56 -0.87
N MET A 63 -11.74 -10.95 0.30
CA MET A 63 -12.78 -10.11 0.89
C MET A 63 -12.91 -8.78 0.14
N LEU A 64 -11.79 -8.15 -0.25
CA LEU A 64 -11.80 -6.96 -1.10
C LEU A 64 -12.56 -7.21 -2.42
N TRP A 65 -12.38 -8.39 -3.04
CA TRP A 65 -13.15 -8.74 -4.22
C TRP A 65 -14.66 -8.80 -3.93
N ARG A 66 -15.06 -9.43 -2.82
CA ARG A 66 -16.48 -9.46 -2.41
C ARG A 66 -17.03 -8.05 -2.19
N LEU A 67 -16.29 -7.18 -1.50
CA LEU A 67 -16.69 -5.78 -1.28
C LEU A 67 -16.88 -5.01 -2.58
N LEU A 68 -16.02 -5.24 -3.58
CA LEU A 68 -16.13 -4.59 -4.89
C LEU A 68 -17.41 -5.03 -5.63
N VAL A 69 -17.74 -6.32 -5.56
CA VAL A 69 -18.95 -6.88 -6.19
C VAL A 69 -20.22 -6.45 -5.47
N GLU A 70 -20.19 -6.47 -4.13
CA GLU A 70 -21.34 -6.10 -3.29
C GLU A 70 -21.53 -4.58 -3.18
N GLN A 71 -20.52 -3.78 -3.53
CA GLN A 71 -20.52 -2.32 -3.46
C GLN A 71 -20.93 -1.76 -2.08
N THR A 72 -20.48 -2.44 -1.02
CA THR A 72 -20.87 -2.09 0.36
C THR A 72 -20.02 -0.97 0.96
N VAL A 73 -18.85 -0.66 0.36
CA VAL A 73 -18.02 0.49 0.72
C VAL A 73 -18.28 1.61 -0.30
N PRO A 74 -18.82 2.77 0.12
CA PRO A 74 -19.14 3.86 -0.80
C PRO A 74 -17.95 4.29 -1.66
N GLY A 75 -18.14 4.37 -2.98
CA GLY A 75 -17.08 4.73 -3.92
C GLY A 75 -16.18 3.56 -4.37
N PHE A 76 -16.15 2.45 -3.63
CA PHE A 76 -15.39 1.25 -4.00
C PHE A 76 -16.21 0.36 -4.94
N THR A 77 -16.24 0.73 -6.23
CA THR A 77 -17.06 0.10 -7.27
C THR A 77 -16.25 -0.25 -8.51
N CYS A 78 -16.77 -1.16 -9.34
CA CYS A 78 -16.15 -1.55 -10.62
C CYS A 78 -16.11 -0.41 -11.66
N ASP A 79 -16.90 0.65 -11.46
CA ASP A 79 -16.88 1.83 -12.35
C ASP A 79 -15.68 2.73 -12.06
N VAL A 80 -15.13 2.67 -10.84
CA VAL A 80 -14.02 3.50 -10.38
C VAL A 80 -12.72 2.71 -10.29
N PHE A 81 -12.79 1.44 -9.88
CA PHE A 81 -11.63 0.58 -9.66
C PHE A 81 -11.72 -0.72 -10.44
N SER A 82 -10.57 -1.18 -10.96
CA SER A 82 -10.42 -2.56 -11.41
C SER A 82 -10.38 -3.52 -10.21
N PRO A 83 -10.74 -4.81 -10.40
CA PRO A 83 -10.58 -5.80 -9.35
C PRO A 83 -9.17 -5.77 -8.73
N PRO A 84 -9.05 -5.72 -7.39
CA PRO A 84 -7.76 -5.75 -6.72
C PRO A 84 -6.94 -6.97 -7.16
N GLN A 85 -5.67 -6.74 -7.47
CA GLN A 85 -4.77 -7.77 -7.92
C GLN A 85 -3.83 -8.17 -6.79
N ARG A 86 -3.57 -9.47 -6.69
CA ARG A 86 -2.58 -10.03 -5.77
C ARG A 86 -1.37 -10.50 -6.57
N GLY A 87 -0.17 -10.07 -6.19
CA GLY A 87 1.06 -10.42 -6.91
C GLY A 87 1.06 -9.93 -8.36
N ALA A 88 0.52 -8.74 -8.60
CA ALA A 88 0.54 -8.13 -9.93
C ALA A 88 2.00 -7.89 -10.33
N LYS A 89 2.47 -8.54 -11.40
CA LYS A 89 3.85 -8.43 -11.84
C LYS A 89 4.15 -7.01 -12.29
N THR A 90 5.13 -6.40 -11.65
CA THR A 90 5.73 -5.11 -12.02
C THR A 90 7.22 -5.31 -12.34
N THR A 91 7.85 -4.23 -12.79
CA THR A 91 9.27 -4.18 -13.12
C THR A 91 9.90 -3.05 -12.32
N SER A 92 11.17 -3.21 -11.92
CA SER A 92 11.92 -2.12 -11.27
C SER A 92 12.09 -0.92 -12.21
N HIS A 93 12.39 0.23 -11.62
CA HIS A 93 12.60 1.50 -12.32
C HIS A 93 13.58 1.42 -13.53
N ASP A 94 14.58 0.55 -13.45
CA ASP A 94 15.65 0.36 -14.46
C ASP A 94 15.43 -0.85 -15.38
N GLY A 95 14.35 -1.61 -15.20
CA GLY A 95 14.11 -2.82 -15.99
C GLY A 95 14.92 -4.04 -15.56
N SER A 96 15.84 -3.94 -14.59
CA SER A 96 16.77 -5.02 -14.24
C SER A 96 16.09 -6.17 -13.49
N ARG A 97 15.02 -5.86 -12.74
CA ARG A 97 14.24 -6.84 -11.99
C ARG A 97 12.83 -6.92 -12.57
N VAL A 98 12.61 -7.97 -13.33
CA VAL A 98 11.32 -8.33 -13.92
C VAL A 98 10.58 -9.30 -13.00
N SER A 99 9.24 -9.26 -12.99
CA SER A 99 8.38 -10.11 -12.12
C SER A 99 8.50 -9.81 -10.63
N LEU A 100 8.58 -8.53 -10.29
CA LEU A 100 8.39 -8.06 -8.92
C LEU A 100 6.90 -8.14 -8.57
N GLU A 101 6.54 -8.59 -7.37
CA GLU A 101 5.15 -8.89 -7.02
C GLU A 101 4.77 -8.19 -5.70
N PRO A 102 4.24 -6.96 -5.75
CA PRO A 102 3.59 -6.34 -4.61
C PRO A 102 2.46 -7.23 -4.12
N ASP A 103 2.28 -7.31 -2.80
CA ASP A 103 1.26 -8.18 -2.21
C ASP A 103 -0.16 -7.86 -2.71
N LEU A 104 -0.50 -6.58 -2.82
CA LEU A 104 -1.75 -6.12 -3.41
C LEU A 104 -1.52 -4.92 -4.33
N SER A 105 -2.38 -4.76 -5.33
CA SER A 105 -2.37 -3.61 -6.22
C SER A 105 -3.79 -3.23 -6.62
N PHE A 106 -4.08 -1.93 -6.61
CA PHE A 106 -5.35 -1.37 -7.05
C PHE A 106 -5.10 -0.46 -8.25
N PHE A 107 -6.05 -0.45 -9.17
CA PHE A 107 -5.96 0.35 -10.39
C PHE A 107 -7.30 1.03 -10.66
N ARG A 108 -7.26 2.23 -11.24
CA ARG A 108 -8.47 2.96 -11.62
C ARG A 108 -9.07 2.35 -12.88
N CYS A 109 -10.39 2.19 -12.91
CA CYS A 109 -11.11 1.76 -14.09
C CYS A 109 -11.00 2.82 -15.21
N GLY A 110 -11.00 2.39 -16.47
CA GLY A 110 -10.87 3.29 -17.62
C GLY A 110 -9.44 3.75 -17.94
N ILE A 111 -8.47 3.54 -17.04
CA ILE A 111 -7.05 3.56 -17.41
C ILE A 111 -6.75 2.18 -17.99
N ALA A 112 -6.40 2.12 -19.28
CA ALA A 112 -5.98 0.86 -19.87
C ALA A 112 -4.74 0.36 -19.13
N MET A 113 -4.91 -0.67 -18.29
CA MET A 113 -3.84 -1.32 -17.53
C MET A 113 -2.65 -1.73 -18.41
N ALA A 114 -2.93 -2.08 -19.67
CA ALA A 114 -1.92 -2.40 -20.66
C ALA A 114 -1.07 -1.20 -21.10
N ASP A 115 -1.58 0.02 -20.94
CA ASP A 115 -0.86 1.24 -21.31
C ASP A 115 0.06 1.72 -20.17
N ASN A 116 -0.39 1.63 -18.91
CA ASN A 116 0.36 2.12 -17.73
C ASN A 116 0.27 1.16 -16.52
N PRO A 117 0.94 -0.01 -16.53
CA PRO A 117 0.91 -0.96 -15.40
C PRO A 117 1.53 -0.39 -14.10
N ASP A 118 2.30 0.69 -14.22
CA ASP A 118 2.97 1.37 -13.11
C ASP A 118 2.15 2.54 -12.52
N ASP A 119 0.98 2.87 -13.11
CA ASP A 119 0.00 3.83 -12.53
C ASP A 119 -1.02 3.09 -11.66
N GLY A 120 -0.57 2.70 -10.47
CA GLY A 120 -1.34 1.92 -9.53
C GLY A 120 -1.15 2.34 -8.09
N TRP A 121 -2.06 1.89 -7.24
CA TRP A 121 -1.89 1.93 -5.79
C TRP A 121 -1.34 0.59 -5.32
N PHE A 122 -0.03 0.57 -5.06
CA PHE A 122 0.68 -0.65 -4.68
C PHE A 122 0.76 -0.78 -3.17
N CYS A 123 0.52 -2.00 -2.68
CA CYS A 123 0.57 -2.31 -1.26
C CYS A 123 1.53 -3.47 -1.00
N GLU A 124 2.34 -3.35 0.05
CA GLU A 124 3.09 -4.46 0.64
C GLU A 124 2.50 -4.80 2.00
N CYS A 125 2.29 -6.08 2.26
CA CYS A 125 1.76 -6.59 3.51
C CYS A 125 2.89 -7.19 4.35
N LYS A 126 2.90 -6.93 5.65
CA LYS A 126 3.88 -7.51 6.57
C LYS A 126 3.25 -7.91 7.89
N ILE A 127 3.60 -9.08 8.42
CA ILE A 127 3.34 -9.34 9.86
C ILE A 127 4.28 -8.46 10.68
N LEU A 128 3.73 -7.87 11.76
CA LEU A 128 4.47 -7.16 12.78
C LEU A 128 4.38 -7.95 14.08
N ASP A 129 5.47 -8.60 14.44
CA ASP A 129 5.57 -9.41 15.65
C ASP A 129 6.93 -9.17 16.32
N ASP A 130 6.91 -8.34 17.36
CA ASP A 130 8.11 -7.88 18.06
C ASP A 130 8.83 -8.99 18.87
N GLY A 131 8.23 -10.18 18.98
CA GLY A 131 8.85 -11.36 19.59
C GLY A 131 9.58 -12.27 18.60
N SER A 132 9.55 -11.97 17.29
CA SER A 132 10.10 -12.83 16.25
C SER A 132 10.93 -12.07 15.22
N SER A 133 11.35 -12.75 14.15
CA SER A 133 12.03 -12.14 13.00
C SER A 133 11.15 -11.15 12.22
N HIS A 134 9.86 -11.06 12.52
CA HIS A 134 8.88 -10.20 11.85
C HIS A 134 8.68 -8.84 12.57
N GLY A 135 9.70 -8.34 13.26
CA GLY A 135 9.64 -7.02 13.90
C GLY A 135 9.74 -5.84 12.92
N VAL A 136 9.67 -4.61 13.45
CA VAL A 136 9.82 -3.36 12.69
C VAL A 136 11.07 -3.31 11.78
N PRO A 137 12.25 -3.84 12.17
CA PRO A 137 13.40 -3.88 11.25
C PRO A 137 13.11 -4.63 9.95
N ASN A 138 12.36 -5.74 10.00
CA ASN A 138 11.95 -6.51 8.83
C ASN A 138 10.92 -5.76 7.99
N TYR A 139 9.94 -5.14 8.66
CA TYR A 139 8.95 -4.28 8.02
C TYR A 139 9.59 -3.17 7.17
N ILE A 140 10.67 -2.57 7.67
CA ILE A 140 11.45 -1.57 6.93
C ILE A 140 12.27 -2.25 5.82
N LYS A 141 13.14 -3.19 6.17
CA LYS A 141 14.15 -3.74 5.26
C LYS A 141 13.54 -4.53 4.10
N ASP A 142 12.57 -5.39 4.40
CA ASP A 142 12.07 -6.37 3.46
C ASP A 142 10.72 -5.98 2.85
N GLY A 143 10.06 -4.94 3.38
CA GLY A 143 8.83 -4.37 2.83
C GLY A 143 9.01 -2.94 2.31
N LEU A 144 9.12 -1.98 3.24
CA LEU A 144 9.18 -0.54 2.96
C LEU A 144 10.27 -0.19 1.92
N MET A 145 11.47 -0.74 2.09
CA MET A 145 12.62 -0.39 1.24
C MET A 145 12.43 -0.72 -0.24
N ARG A 146 11.56 -1.69 -0.59
CA ARG A 146 11.23 -1.99 -1.99
C ARG A 146 10.68 -0.77 -2.73
N PHE A 147 9.91 0.07 -2.03
CA PHE A 147 9.40 1.32 -2.59
C PHE A 147 10.49 2.40 -2.73
N VAL A 148 11.42 2.46 -1.77
CA VAL A 148 12.48 3.47 -1.71
C VAL A 148 13.55 3.24 -2.79
N ILE A 149 13.86 1.97 -3.08
CA ILE A 149 14.86 1.59 -4.08
C ILE A 149 14.29 1.43 -5.49
N GLY A 150 12.99 1.64 -5.66
CA GLY A 150 12.34 1.63 -6.97
C GLY A 150 12.01 0.24 -7.50
N ASP A 151 11.81 -0.75 -6.62
CA ASP A 151 11.23 -2.04 -6.98
C ASP A 151 9.71 -1.91 -7.18
N TYR A 152 9.06 -1.19 -6.26
CA TYR A 152 7.60 -1.02 -6.24
C TYR A 152 7.22 0.44 -6.33
N ALA A 153 6.11 0.72 -7.02
CA ALA A 153 5.53 2.06 -7.14
C ALA A 153 6.54 3.14 -7.56
N TRP A 154 7.57 2.77 -8.33
CA TRP A 154 8.69 3.66 -8.67
C TRP A 154 8.23 4.88 -9.48
N ALA A 155 7.15 4.73 -10.23
CA ALA A 155 6.51 5.79 -11.00
C ALA A 155 5.48 6.62 -10.21
N MET A 156 5.13 6.21 -9.00
CA MET A 156 4.07 6.84 -8.19
C MET A 156 4.66 7.65 -7.03
N PRO A 157 4.00 8.73 -6.60
CA PRO A 157 4.44 9.55 -5.46
C PRO A 157 4.01 8.96 -4.12
N SER A 158 3.15 7.93 -4.11
CA SER A 158 2.64 7.33 -2.88
C SER A 158 2.30 5.85 -3.04
N ALA A 159 2.39 5.12 -1.94
CA ALA A 159 2.03 3.69 -1.85
C ALA A 159 1.61 3.33 -0.42
N GLN A 160 1.26 2.06 -0.19
CA GLN A 160 0.75 1.58 1.10
C GLN A 160 1.60 0.46 1.68
N MET A 161 1.87 0.54 2.97
CA MET A 161 2.22 -0.59 3.80
C MET A 161 0.99 -1.02 4.62
N ILE A 162 0.71 -2.31 4.60
CA ILE A 162 -0.31 -2.95 5.43
C ILE A 162 0.43 -3.81 6.46
N GLY A 163 0.17 -3.62 7.75
CA GLY A 163 0.80 -4.45 8.77
C GLY A 163 -0.20 -5.18 9.65
N TYR A 164 0.03 -6.48 9.83
CA TYR A 164 -0.75 -7.33 10.71
C TYR A 164 -0.04 -7.48 12.06
N VAL A 165 -0.52 -6.76 13.07
CA VAL A 165 0.14 -6.66 14.39
C VAL A 165 -0.25 -7.86 15.24
N ARG A 166 0.72 -8.76 15.45
CA ARG A 166 0.64 -9.85 16.43
C ARG A 166 1.24 -9.40 17.75
N HIS A 167 0.69 -9.92 18.84
CA HIS A 167 1.20 -9.71 20.19
C HIS A 167 1.44 -8.25 20.57
N ALA A 168 0.37 -7.43 20.64
CA ALA A 168 0.42 -6.22 21.48
C ALA A 168 0.20 -6.56 22.98
N ALA A 169 0.59 -7.77 23.40
CA ALA A 169 0.31 -8.30 24.73
C ALA A 169 0.88 -7.38 25.82
N GLY A 170 -0.01 -6.66 26.50
CA GLY A 170 0.23 -6.04 27.80
C GLY A 170 1.07 -4.76 27.85
N LYS A 171 1.53 -4.17 26.72
CA LYS A 171 2.43 -2.99 26.75
C LYS A 171 2.15 -1.88 25.72
N GLY A 172 0.92 -1.74 25.23
CA GLY A 172 0.57 -0.60 24.38
C GLY A 172 1.51 -0.43 23.18
N CYS A 173 1.82 -1.53 22.49
CA CYS A 173 2.65 -1.47 21.28
C CYS A 173 1.91 -0.65 20.22
N VAL A 174 2.38 0.57 20.00
CA VAL A 174 1.93 1.42 18.89
C VAL A 174 2.99 1.26 17.78
N PRO A 175 2.72 0.53 16.68
CA PRO A 175 3.69 0.34 15.60
C PRO A 175 4.33 1.64 15.12
N ALA A 176 3.56 2.75 15.12
CA ALA A 176 4.05 4.07 14.80
C ALA A 176 5.24 4.52 15.66
N LYS A 177 5.15 4.35 16.98
CA LYS A 177 6.21 4.76 17.90
C LYS A 177 7.48 3.96 17.65
N ARG A 178 7.35 2.65 17.46
CA ARG A 178 8.50 1.78 17.17
C ARG A 178 9.12 2.07 15.82
N LEU A 179 8.30 2.34 14.80
CA LEU A 179 8.77 2.76 13.49
C LEU A 179 9.56 4.07 13.59
N HIS A 180 9.07 5.04 14.37
CA HIS A 180 9.79 6.28 14.66
C HIS A 180 11.14 6.04 15.33
N GLU A 181 11.16 5.27 16.43
CA GLU A 181 12.38 4.93 17.14
C GLU A 181 13.39 4.20 16.24
N GLN A 182 12.89 3.34 15.34
CA GLN A 182 13.75 2.62 14.41
C GLN A 182 14.32 3.54 13.33
N PHE A 183 13.56 4.47 12.78
CA PHE A 183 14.10 5.48 11.87
C PHE A 183 15.13 6.36 12.55
N ALA A 184 14.88 6.82 13.78
CA ALA A 184 15.84 7.60 14.55
C ALA A 184 17.19 6.88 14.75
N LYS A 185 17.19 5.54 14.82
CA LYS A 185 18.42 4.73 14.86
C LYS A 185 19.11 4.60 13.50
N LEU A 186 18.35 4.66 12.41
CA LEU A 186 18.83 4.55 11.03
C LEU A 186 19.25 5.91 10.44
N GLU A 187 18.94 7.02 11.13
CA GLU A 187 19.32 8.37 10.75
C GLU A 187 20.84 8.47 10.50
N PRO A 188 21.25 8.85 9.28
CA PRO A 188 22.67 8.96 8.96
C PRO A 188 23.29 10.16 9.69
N LYS A 189 24.53 10.00 10.15
CA LYS A 189 25.31 11.06 10.85
C LYS A 189 25.49 12.34 10.02
N SER A 190 25.19 12.31 8.73
CA SER A 190 25.21 13.45 7.81
C SER A 190 24.04 14.41 8.01
N GLY A 191 23.04 14.07 8.84
CA GLY A 191 21.88 14.92 9.14
C GLY A 191 20.78 14.92 8.07
N LYS A 192 20.90 14.09 7.03
CA LYS A 192 19.83 13.91 6.03
C LYS A 192 18.83 12.87 6.53
N SER A 193 17.58 13.28 6.79
CA SER A 193 16.58 12.37 7.34
C SER A 193 16.29 11.17 6.42
N TYR A 194 16.33 9.97 7.00
CA TYR A 194 16.00 8.72 6.30
C TYR A 194 14.50 8.63 5.98
N ALA A 195 13.66 9.21 6.85
CA ALA A 195 12.22 9.25 6.70
C ALA A 195 11.64 10.44 7.48
N VAL A 196 10.87 11.28 6.80
CA VAL A 196 10.04 12.28 7.49
C VAL A 196 8.72 11.61 7.85
N LEU A 197 8.48 11.35 9.13
CA LEU A 197 7.15 10.98 9.61
C LEU A 197 6.24 12.20 9.52
N THR A 198 5.15 12.10 8.77
CA THR A 198 4.12 13.15 8.72
C THR A 198 2.83 12.59 9.27
N GLY A 199 2.25 13.34 10.20
CA GLY A 199 1.07 12.93 10.97
C GLY A 199 -0.11 12.56 10.08
N LEU A 200 -0.60 11.35 10.32
CA LEU A 200 -1.99 11.05 10.63
C LEU A 200 -3.06 12.07 10.24
N LEU A 201 -3.55 11.94 9.01
CA LEU A 201 -4.92 12.36 8.73
C LEU A 201 -5.82 11.22 9.20
N ALA A 202 -6.39 11.38 10.40
CA ALA A 202 -7.75 10.92 10.57
C ALA A 202 -8.61 11.80 9.64
N GLU A 203 -8.70 11.44 8.36
CA GLU A 203 -9.95 11.75 7.68
C GLU A 203 -11.01 11.03 8.49
N LYS A 204 -12.07 11.75 8.84
CA LYS A 204 -13.17 11.17 9.61
C LYS A 204 -13.64 9.94 8.84
N ALA A 205 -13.25 8.76 9.32
CA ALA A 205 -14.01 7.57 9.03
C ALA A 205 -15.46 7.96 9.32
N ARG A 206 -16.36 7.69 8.36
CA ARG A 206 -17.77 8.06 8.50
C ARG A 206 -18.35 7.54 9.82
N GLU A 207 -17.73 6.49 10.39
CA GLU A 207 -17.86 6.08 11.79
C GLU A 207 -16.50 5.68 12.39
N PRO A 208 -16.29 5.79 13.71
CA PRO A 208 -15.07 5.30 14.34
C PRO A 208 -14.85 3.82 14.00
N HIS A 209 -13.70 3.48 13.42
CA HIS A 209 -13.30 2.08 13.23
C HIS A 209 -13.07 1.43 14.60
N THR A 210 -14.10 0.85 15.20
CA THR A 210 -14.04 0.26 16.54
C THR A 210 -13.51 -1.18 16.59
N ASP A 211 -13.05 -1.75 15.46
CA ASP A 211 -12.66 -3.16 15.37
C ASP A 211 -11.21 -3.37 14.93
N GLY A 212 -10.25 -2.95 15.76
CA GLY A 212 -8.85 -3.36 15.64
C GLY A 212 -8.07 -2.75 14.46
N VAL A 213 -8.64 -1.78 13.74
CA VAL A 213 -7.92 -0.97 12.75
C VAL A 213 -7.23 0.18 13.49
N LEU A 214 -5.92 0.30 13.35
CA LEU A 214 -5.17 1.41 13.92
C LEU A 214 -5.23 2.62 12.99
N GLN A 215 -4.98 3.79 13.57
CA GLN A 215 -4.86 5.05 12.87
C GLN A 215 -3.86 4.96 11.69
N VAL A 216 -4.15 5.58 10.54
CA VAL A 216 -3.26 5.58 9.36
C VAL A 216 -2.09 6.54 9.55
N HIS A 217 -0.85 6.06 9.55
CA HIS A 217 0.33 6.93 9.60
C HIS A 217 0.96 7.11 8.22
N ALA A 218 1.75 8.16 8.01
CA ALA A 218 2.46 8.36 6.74
C ALA A 218 3.93 8.73 6.94
N THR A 219 4.79 8.23 6.06
CA THR A 219 6.24 8.47 6.09
C THR A 219 6.70 8.85 4.69
N THR A 220 7.56 9.86 4.59
CA THR A 220 8.07 10.33 3.29
C THR A 220 9.56 10.04 3.19
N HIS A 221 9.95 9.40 2.08
CA HIS A 221 11.30 8.92 1.84
C HIS A 221 11.86 9.51 0.55
N ALA A 222 13.11 9.96 0.59
CA ALA A 222 13.81 10.37 -0.62
C ALA A 222 14.15 9.13 -1.48
N ARG A 223 14.04 9.27 -2.81
CA ARG A 223 14.42 8.25 -3.78
C ARG A 223 15.60 8.76 -4.61
N GLY A 224 16.63 7.93 -4.73
CA GLY A 224 17.92 8.31 -5.33
C GLY A 224 18.19 7.74 -6.72
N PHE A 225 17.23 7.03 -7.31
CA PHE A 225 17.37 6.45 -8.64
C PHE A 225 16.83 7.39 -9.73
N PRO A 226 17.39 7.39 -10.95
CA PRO A 226 16.87 8.17 -12.07
C PRO A 226 15.67 7.48 -12.72
N LEU A 227 14.76 8.27 -13.30
CA LEU A 227 13.77 7.80 -14.27
C LEU A 227 14.30 7.94 -15.70
N ARG A 228 13.48 7.58 -16.69
CA ARG A 228 13.75 7.89 -18.10
C ARG A 228 13.98 9.40 -18.26
N ASP A 229 14.84 9.75 -19.21
CA ASP A 229 15.24 11.13 -19.52
C ASP A 229 15.87 11.90 -18.34
N GLU A 230 16.50 11.16 -17.41
CA GLU A 230 17.19 11.71 -16.22
C GLU A 230 16.27 12.47 -15.26
N CYS A 231 14.95 12.32 -15.38
CA CYS A 231 14.01 12.88 -14.44
C CYS A 231 14.16 12.24 -13.05
N ALA A 232 14.04 13.05 -12.00
CA ALA A 232 13.99 12.53 -10.64
C ALA A 232 12.60 11.94 -10.35
N PRO A 233 12.50 10.78 -9.67
CA PRO A 233 11.21 10.18 -9.28
C PRO A 233 10.49 10.98 -8.19
N GLY A 234 11.18 11.95 -7.57
CA GLY A 234 10.69 12.62 -6.37
C GLY A 234 10.63 11.70 -5.14
N PRO A 235 10.32 12.25 -3.97
CA PRO A 235 10.10 11.46 -2.77
C PRO A 235 8.85 10.56 -2.92
N ILE A 236 8.79 9.50 -2.12
CA ILE A 236 7.59 8.68 -2.00
C ILE A 236 7.00 8.78 -0.59
N THR A 237 5.69 8.96 -0.51
CA THR A 237 4.92 8.89 0.73
C THR A 237 4.32 7.49 0.89
N LEU A 238 4.74 6.79 1.94
CA LEU A 238 4.21 5.49 2.32
C LEU A 238 3.17 5.68 3.42
N ARG A 239 1.96 5.23 3.16
CA ARG A 239 0.86 5.20 4.12
C ARG A 239 0.91 3.87 4.87
N HIS A 240 0.63 3.87 6.16
CA HIS A 240 0.74 2.73 7.04
C HIS A 240 -0.61 2.44 7.67
N LEU A 241 -1.21 1.33 7.28
CA LEU A 241 -2.48 0.85 7.82
C LEU A 241 -2.21 -0.44 8.59
N TRP A 242 -2.49 -0.41 9.89
CA TRP A 242 -2.16 -1.51 10.79
C TRP A 242 -3.43 -2.14 11.36
N PHE A 243 -3.43 -3.47 11.46
CA PHE A 243 -4.53 -4.26 11.99
C PHE A 243 -4.07 -5.05 13.21
N GLN A 244 -4.70 -4.81 14.34
CA GLN A 244 -4.51 -5.58 15.56
C GLN A 244 -5.20 -6.94 15.41
N LEU A 245 -4.41 -8.02 15.41
CA LEU A 245 -4.93 -9.38 15.22
C LEU A 245 -5.53 -10.00 16.51
N GLY A 246 -5.19 -9.45 17.68
CA GLY A 246 -5.67 -9.90 18.99
C GLY A 246 -5.51 -8.86 20.08
#